data_AF-A0A7X6YR41-F1
#
_entry.id   AF-A0A7X6YR41-F1
#
_cell.length_a   1.000
_cell.length_b   1.000
_cell.length_c   1.000
_cell.angle_alpha   90.00
_cell.angle_beta   90.00
_cell.angle_gamma   90.00
#
_symmetry.space_group_name_H-M   'P 1'
#
loop_
_entity.id
_entity.type
_entity.pdbx_description
1 polymer ?
#
loop_
_entity_poly.entity_id
_entity_poly.type
_entity_poly.pdbx_seq_one_letter_code
_entity_poly.pdbx_strand_id
1 'polypeptide(L)'
;PSFSLPIGISFYTFQTLTYIIDVYRGEAQVQKKFYNLMLYVSLFPQLIAGPIVRYADIAEQIGERRVSFEETAQGIGRFLVGLAKKVLIANHAAEIVGLTLESTRLAALDGLEAWIGILAFTIQIYFDFSGYSDMAIGLGHMFGFRFKENFKYPYAAKSVTDFWRRWHISLSTFFRDYVYIPLGGNRLGLPRQILNMFIVWSLTGLWHGASWNYVLWGVYYFLLLTVEKLFLLRFLKKIPAIFGHIYTWVTFVIGWVFFKMESMSGIGTLLQRMFQPRSDFVTSRGVVLLQNHLIFIVIAFALAMPLLPWLRSKRPVGRLITAMKKREPIFGIYTSFVYLVLLFFCTMSLVASGFNPFLYFRF
;
A
#
# COMPACT_ATOMS: atom_id res chain seq x y z
N PRO A 1 18.91 -26.38 -1.39
CA PRO A 1 17.72 -26.49 -2.27
C PRO A 1 16.91 -25.18 -2.25
N SER A 2 16.89 -24.44 -3.36
CA SER A 2 16.00 -23.29 -3.54
C SER A 2 14.60 -23.79 -3.89
N PHE A 3 13.78 -24.09 -2.87
CA PHE A 3 12.35 -24.34 -3.08
C PHE A 3 11.71 -23.03 -3.57
N SER A 4 11.24 -23.02 -4.81
CA SER A 4 10.45 -21.90 -5.33
C SER A 4 8.99 -22.13 -4.93
N LEU A 5 8.44 -21.20 -4.15
CA LEU A 5 7.03 -21.25 -3.78
C LEU A 5 6.14 -20.73 -4.93
N PRO A 6 4.91 -21.22 -5.08
CA PRO A 6 3.98 -20.69 -6.08
C PRO A 6 3.71 -19.21 -5.85
N ILE A 7 3.71 -18.43 -6.94
CA ILE A 7 3.36 -17.01 -6.88
C ILE A 7 1.95 -16.85 -6.28
N GLY A 8 1.81 -15.90 -5.35
CA GLY A 8 0.53 -15.66 -4.69
C GLY A 8 0.19 -16.61 -3.53
N ILE A 9 1.08 -17.54 -3.14
CA ILE A 9 0.86 -18.46 -2.01
C ILE A 9 0.41 -17.77 -0.74
N SER A 10 1.04 -16.64 -0.48
CA SER A 10 0.70 -15.77 0.61
C SER A 10 -0.79 -15.39 0.57
N PHE A 11 -1.26 -14.79 -0.53
CA PHE A 11 -2.62 -14.25 -0.66
C PHE A 11 -3.70 -15.33 -0.71
N TYR A 12 -3.52 -16.41 -1.50
CA TYR A 12 -4.54 -17.46 -1.57
C TYR A 12 -4.64 -18.27 -0.27
N THR A 13 -3.59 -18.29 0.55
CA THR A 13 -3.65 -18.87 1.91
C THR A 13 -4.61 -18.06 2.79
N PHE A 14 -4.51 -16.72 2.80
CA PHE A 14 -5.49 -15.89 3.52
C PHE A 14 -6.90 -16.12 3.00
N GLN A 15 -7.11 -16.11 1.68
CA GLN A 15 -8.42 -16.35 1.08
C GLN A 15 -9.02 -17.69 1.52
N THR A 16 -8.24 -18.77 1.45
CA THR A 16 -8.70 -20.11 1.84
C THR A 16 -9.01 -20.17 3.33
N LEU A 17 -8.20 -19.54 4.17
CA LEU A 17 -8.47 -19.43 5.61
C LEU A 17 -9.77 -18.68 5.90
N THR A 18 -10.06 -17.57 5.20
CA THR A 18 -11.34 -16.86 5.38
C THR A 18 -12.52 -17.78 5.06
N TYR A 19 -12.46 -18.58 3.98
CA TYR A 19 -13.54 -19.54 3.67
C TYR A 19 -13.78 -20.53 4.80
N ILE A 20 -12.71 -21.20 5.27
CA ILE A 20 -12.80 -22.23 6.33
C ILE A 20 -13.37 -21.61 7.61
N ILE A 21 -12.86 -20.44 8.01
CA ILE A 21 -13.25 -19.80 9.27
C ILE A 21 -14.67 -19.22 9.18
N ASP A 22 -15.02 -18.55 8.08
CA ASP A 22 -16.35 -17.94 7.89
C ASP A 22 -17.44 -19.03 7.88
N VAL A 23 -17.18 -20.17 7.23
CA VAL A 23 -18.09 -21.32 7.24
C VAL A 23 -18.19 -21.93 8.65
N TYR A 24 -17.07 -22.12 9.35
CA TYR A 24 -17.07 -22.66 10.71
C TYR A 24 -17.86 -21.77 11.68
N ARG A 25 -17.80 -20.45 11.50
CA ARG A 25 -18.55 -19.47 12.33
C ARG A 25 -20.01 -19.27 11.90
N GLY A 26 -20.43 -19.86 10.78
CA GLY A 26 -21.76 -19.61 10.20
C GLY A 26 -21.94 -18.22 9.59
N GLU A 27 -20.84 -17.49 9.35
CA GLU A 27 -20.84 -16.18 8.68
C GLU A 27 -20.99 -16.32 7.15
N ALA A 28 -20.68 -17.51 6.61
CA ALA A 28 -20.90 -17.86 5.21
C ALA A 28 -21.46 -19.28 5.06
N GLN A 29 -22.21 -19.51 3.99
CA GLN A 29 -22.73 -20.84 3.65
C GLN A 29 -21.67 -21.69 2.96
N VAL A 30 -21.67 -23.00 3.22
CA VAL A 30 -20.79 -23.98 2.55
C VAL A 30 -21.01 -23.89 1.04
N GLN A 31 -19.92 -23.76 0.28
CA GLN A 31 -20.00 -23.76 -1.18
C GLN A 31 -20.29 -25.18 -1.68
N LYS A 32 -21.49 -25.38 -2.21
CA LYS A 32 -21.92 -26.70 -2.72
C LYS A 32 -21.33 -27.03 -4.08
N LYS A 33 -20.87 -26.03 -4.84
CA LYS A 33 -20.36 -26.22 -6.20
C LYS A 33 -18.84 -26.07 -6.23
N PHE A 34 -18.11 -27.14 -6.53
CA PHE A 34 -16.65 -27.16 -6.56
C PHE A 34 -16.05 -26.05 -7.45
N TYR A 35 -16.64 -25.81 -8.63
CA TYR A 35 -16.15 -24.77 -9.54
C TYR A 35 -16.30 -23.34 -9.00
N ASN A 36 -17.31 -23.08 -8.16
CA ASN A 36 -17.47 -21.77 -7.50
C ASN A 36 -16.41 -21.56 -6.42
N LEU A 37 -16.07 -22.62 -5.69
CA LEU A 37 -14.96 -22.61 -4.75
C LEU A 37 -13.63 -22.42 -5.50
N MET A 38 -13.46 -23.09 -6.64
CA MET A 38 -12.27 -22.90 -7.46
C MET A 38 -12.17 -21.48 -8.00
N LEU A 39 -13.25 -20.91 -8.51
CA LEU A 39 -13.30 -19.51 -8.94
C LEU A 39 -12.87 -18.56 -7.82
N TYR A 40 -13.30 -18.83 -6.59
CA TYR A 40 -12.89 -18.04 -5.42
C TYR A 40 -11.38 -18.10 -5.18
N VAL A 41 -10.83 -19.32 -5.10
CA VAL A 41 -9.41 -19.55 -4.77
C VAL A 41 -8.47 -19.12 -5.91
N SER A 42 -8.90 -19.26 -7.17
CA SER A 42 -8.07 -18.97 -8.36
C SER A 42 -8.41 -17.63 -9.03
N LEU A 43 -9.11 -16.72 -8.35
CA LEU A 43 -9.52 -15.43 -8.90
C LEU A 43 -8.29 -14.55 -9.24
N PHE A 44 -7.79 -14.68 -10.47
CA PHE A 44 -6.53 -14.10 -10.91
C PHE A 44 -6.38 -12.58 -10.72
N PRO A 45 -7.45 -11.74 -10.81
CA PRO A 45 -7.31 -10.29 -10.64
C PRO A 45 -6.59 -9.86 -9.36
N GLN A 46 -6.66 -10.67 -8.30
CA GLN A 46 -6.12 -10.34 -6.98
C GLN A 46 -5.03 -11.32 -6.48
N LEU A 47 -4.72 -12.36 -7.25
CA LEU A 47 -4.01 -13.54 -6.74
C LEU A 47 -2.54 -13.26 -6.39
N ILE A 48 -1.92 -12.28 -7.06
CA ILE A 48 -0.49 -11.97 -6.91
C ILE A 48 -0.27 -10.76 -5.99
N ALA A 49 -1.00 -9.67 -6.24
CA ALA A 49 -0.97 -8.45 -5.42
C ALA A 49 -2.28 -7.68 -5.63
N GLY A 50 -3.14 -7.72 -4.62
CA GLY A 50 -4.43 -7.04 -4.60
C GLY A 50 -5.01 -7.00 -3.18
N PRO A 51 -6.22 -6.44 -3.00
CA PRO A 51 -6.91 -6.56 -1.73
C PRO A 51 -7.13 -8.04 -1.38
N ILE A 52 -6.87 -8.43 -0.13
CA ILE A 52 -7.29 -9.76 0.38
C ILE A 52 -8.82 -9.78 0.41
N VAL A 53 -9.43 -10.46 -0.55
CA VAL A 53 -10.87 -10.67 -0.59
C VAL A 53 -11.25 -11.81 0.34
N ARG A 54 -12.30 -11.59 1.13
CA ARG A 54 -12.90 -12.59 2.01
C ARG A 54 -13.99 -13.33 1.28
N TYR A 55 -14.18 -14.60 1.63
CA TYR A 55 -15.24 -15.38 1.02
C TYR A 55 -16.62 -14.75 1.26
N ALA A 56 -16.93 -14.36 2.51
CA ALA A 56 -18.21 -13.72 2.83
C ALA A 56 -18.51 -12.44 2.02
N ASP A 57 -17.48 -11.71 1.56
CA ASP A 57 -17.66 -10.48 0.79
C ASP A 57 -18.04 -10.72 -0.68
N ILE A 58 -17.71 -11.90 -1.23
CA ILE A 58 -17.93 -12.21 -2.65
C ILE A 58 -18.75 -13.49 -2.91
N ALA A 59 -19.14 -14.21 -1.86
CA ALA A 59 -19.91 -15.45 -1.98
C ALA A 59 -21.17 -15.29 -2.86
N GLU A 60 -21.92 -14.21 -2.64
CA GLU A 60 -23.10 -13.87 -3.45
C GLU A 60 -22.73 -13.48 -4.89
N GLN A 61 -21.66 -12.68 -5.05
CA GLN A 61 -21.18 -12.21 -6.35
C GLN A 61 -20.68 -13.37 -7.25
N ILE A 62 -20.19 -14.46 -6.67
CA ILE A 62 -19.80 -15.66 -7.43
C ILE A 62 -20.98 -16.24 -8.21
N GLY A 63 -22.18 -16.26 -7.61
CA GLY A 63 -23.39 -16.80 -8.22
C GLY A 63 -24.22 -15.80 -9.03
N GLU A 64 -24.25 -14.53 -8.60
CA GLU A 64 -25.26 -13.56 -9.05
C GLU A 64 -24.69 -12.26 -9.65
N ARG A 65 -23.36 -12.17 -9.85
CA ARG A 65 -22.76 -10.97 -10.45
C ARG A 65 -23.34 -10.65 -11.82
N ARG A 66 -23.39 -9.36 -12.11
CA ARG A 66 -23.76 -8.82 -13.42
C ARG A 66 -22.57 -8.08 -14.00
N VAL A 67 -22.44 -8.14 -15.33
CA VAL A 67 -21.46 -7.37 -16.08
C VAL A 67 -22.23 -6.35 -16.91
N SER A 68 -21.84 -5.09 -16.83
CA SER A 68 -22.41 -4.04 -17.66
C SER A 68 -21.30 -3.23 -18.32
N PHE A 69 -21.61 -2.63 -19.46
CA PHE A 69 -20.66 -1.78 -20.19
C PHE A 69 -20.13 -0.64 -19.32
N GLU A 70 -21.01 -0.04 -18.49
CA GLU A 70 -20.64 1.03 -17.59
C GLU A 70 -19.62 0.57 -16.53
N GLU A 71 -19.86 -0.60 -15.92
CA GLU A 71 -18.94 -1.15 -14.93
C GLU A 71 -17.60 -1.55 -15.54
N THR A 72 -17.61 -2.13 -16.74
CA THR A 72 -16.39 -2.43 -17.48
C THR A 72 -15.61 -1.17 -17.82
N ALA A 73 -16.26 -0.11 -18.29
CA ALA A 73 -15.61 1.17 -18.59
C ALA A 73 -14.98 1.82 -17.35
N GLN A 74 -15.69 1.81 -16.22
CA GLN A 74 -15.15 2.26 -14.93
C GLN A 74 -13.95 1.39 -14.49
N GLY A 75 -14.04 0.08 -14.69
CA GLY A 75 -12.96 -0.87 -14.43
C GLY A 75 -11.70 -0.57 -15.26
N ILE A 76 -11.85 -0.27 -16.55
CA ILE A 76 -10.75 0.13 -17.44
C ILE A 76 -10.10 1.42 -16.93
N GLY A 77 -10.90 2.42 -16.58
CA GLY A 77 -10.38 3.66 -16.01
C GLY A 77 -9.58 3.44 -14.72
N ARG A 78 -10.09 2.61 -13.80
CA ARG A 78 -9.38 2.25 -12.56
C ARG A 78 -8.09 1.50 -12.83
N PHE A 79 -8.12 0.54 -13.77
CA PHE A 79 -6.94 -0.23 -14.17
C PHE A 79 -5.85 0.66 -14.74
N LEU A 80 -6.19 1.59 -15.65
CA LEU A 80 -5.23 2.51 -16.27
C LEU A 80 -4.61 3.47 -15.25
N VAL A 81 -5.38 3.93 -14.24
CA VAL A 81 -4.81 4.70 -13.13
C VAL A 81 -3.82 3.86 -12.32
N GLY A 82 -4.16 2.60 -12.02
CA GLY A 82 -3.26 1.67 -11.34
C GLY A 82 -1.98 1.39 -12.12
N LEU A 83 -2.10 1.18 -13.44
CA LEU A 83 -0.97 1.01 -14.36
C LEU A 83 -0.08 2.26 -14.38
N ALA A 84 -0.66 3.47 -14.45
CA ALA A 84 0.09 4.71 -14.42
C ALA A 84 0.84 4.92 -13.09
N LYS A 85 0.22 4.61 -11.94
CA LYS A 85 0.91 4.63 -10.64
C LYS A 85 2.11 3.70 -10.62
N LYS A 86 1.94 2.49 -11.14
CA LYS A 86 2.98 1.48 -11.20
C LYS A 86 4.14 1.91 -12.11
N VAL A 87 3.83 2.19 -13.37
CA VAL A 87 4.83 2.39 -14.42
C VAL A 87 5.47 3.77 -14.34
N LEU A 88 4.68 4.83 -14.17
CA LEU A 88 5.19 6.20 -14.27
C LEU A 88 5.75 6.73 -12.94
N ILE A 89 5.30 6.19 -11.81
CA ILE A 89 5.71 6.68 -10.48
C ILE A 89 6.55 5.63 -9.76
N ALA A 90 6.03 4.42 -9.58
CA ALA A 90 6.71 3.43 -8.75
C ALA A 90 8.01 2.91 -9.38
N ASN A 91 8.04 2.66 -10.70
CA ASN A 91 9.26 2.23 -11.37
C ASN A 91 10.35 3.32 -11.34
N HIS A 92 10.00 4.58 -11.61
CA HIS A 92 10.96 5.70 -11.50
C HIS A 92 11.49 5.84 -10.07
N ALA A 93 10.63 5.72 -9.06
CA ALA A 93 11.06 5.71 -7.66
C ALA A 93 11.99 4.50 -7.37
N ALA A 94 11.73 3.34 -7.95
CA ALA A 94 12.56 2.16 -7.81
C ALA A 94 13.96 2.33 -8.42
N GLU A 95 14.09 3.08 -9.51
CA GLU A 95 15.39 3.44 -10.08
C GLU A 95 16.22 4.28 -9.10
N ILE A 96 15.60 5.31 -8.49
CA ILE A 96 16.27 6.12 -7.45
C ILE A 96 16.68 5.24 -6.26
N VAL A 97 15.84 4.29 -5.86
CA VAL A 97 16.16 3.31 -4.80
C VAL A 97 17.34 2.42 -5.20
N GLY A 98 17.43 1.99 -6.46
CA GLY A 98 18.59 1.23 -6.98
C GLY A 98 19.88 2.06 -6.98
N LEU A 99 19.79 3.36 -7.30
CA LEU A 99 20.96 4.24 -7.26
C LEU A 99 21.51 4.45 -5.85
N THR A 100 20.65 4.41 -4.83
CA THR A 100 20.97 4.80 -3.45
C THR A 100 21.04 3.62 -2.47
N LEU A 101 19.97 2.83 -2.35
CA LEU A 101 19.79 1.83 -1.29
C LEU A 101 20.26 0.41 -1.67
N GLU A 102 21.18 0.30 -2.62
CA GLU A 102 21.91 -0.94 -2.87
C GLU A 102 22.90 -1.23 -1.73
N SER A 103 22.95 -2.48 -1.26
CA SER A 103 23.75 -2.89 -0.10
C SER A 103 25.23 -2.56 -0.22
N THR A 104 25.79 -2.68 -1.43
CA THR A 104 27.20 -2.37 -1.74
C THR A 104 27.53 -0.88 -1.66
N ARG A 105 26.52 0.00 -1.70
CA ARG A 105 26.69 1.46 -1.74
C ARG A 105 26.34 2.17 -0.44
N LEU A 106 25.61 1.51 0.46
CA LEU A 106 25.12 2.12 1.72
C LEU A 106 26.20 2.84 2.53
N ALA A 107 27.39 2.23 2.63
CA ALA A 107 28.49 2.80 3.38
C ALA A 107 29.10 4.04 2.72
N ALA A 108 28.88 4.29 1.43
CA ALA A 108 29.43 5.41 0.67
C ALA A 108 28.44 6.58 0.47
N LEU A 109 27.19 6.42 0.92
CA LEU A 109 26.16 7.45 0.85
C LEU A 109 26.52 8.63 1.76
N ASP A 110 26.28 9.83 1.25
CA ASP A 110 26.10 10.99 2.13
C ASP A 110 24.71 10.97 2.80
N GLY A 111 24.49 11.89 3.74
CA GLY A 111 23.24 11.94 4.50
C GLY A 111 22.04 12.33 3.64
N LEU A 112 22.25 13.25 2.68
CA LEU A 112 21.20 13.67 1.74
C LEU A 112 20.79 12.52 0.80
N GLU A 113 21.74 11.76 0.26
CA GLU A 113 21.48 10.56 -0.54
C GLU A 113 20.71 9.50 0.23
N ALA A 114 21.05 9.28 1.52
CA ALA A 114 20.33 8.35 2.38
C ALA A 114 18.85 8.75 2.57
N TRP A 115 18.58 10.05 2.79
CA TRP A 115 17.22 10.57 2.88
C TRP A 115 16.45 10.48 1.56
N ILE A 116 17.08 10.85 0.44
CA ILE A 116 16.47 10.74 -0.89
C ILE A 116 16.12 9.28 -1.20
N GLY A 117 17.03 8.35 -0.91
CA GLY A 117 16.83 6.93 -1.14
C GLY A 117 15.64 6.37 -0.36
N ILE A 118 15.52 6.68 0.93
CA ILE A 118 14.39 6.16 1.73
C ILE A 118 13.06 6.86 1.40
N LEU A 119 13.09 8.13 1.00
CA LEU A 119 11.90 8.84 0.50
C LEU A 119 11.46 8.29 -0.86
N ALA A 120 12.41 7.95 -1.74
CA ALA A 120 12.11 7.26 -2.99
C ALA A 120 11.52 5.87 -2.71
N PHE A 121 12.05 5.12 -1.74
CA PHE A 121 11.47 3.84 -1.35
C PHE A 121 10.05 3.99 -0.77
N THR A 122 9.81 5.06 -0.01
CA THR A 122 8.47 5.41 0.48
C THR A 122 7.51 5.63 -0.70
N ILE A 123 7.90 6.41 -1.70
CA ILE A 123 7.09 6.60 -2.92
C ILE A 123 6.87 5.25 -3.63
N GLN A 124 7.95 4.49 -3.84
CA GLN A 124 7.93 3.20 -4.50
C GLN A 124 6.92 2.26 -3.83
N ILE A 125 7.08 1.96 -2.54
CA ILE A 125 6.24 0.97 -1.85
C ILE A 125 4.75 1.31 -1.91
N TYR A 126 4.40 2.61 -1.82
CA TYR A 126 3.01 3.02 -1.89
C TYR A 126 2.43 2.96 -3.30
N PHE A 127 3.10 3.56 -4.29
CA PHE A 127 2.55 3.62 -5.64
C PHE A 127 2.63 2.28 -6.36
N ASP A 128 3.60 1.44 -6.01
CA ASP A 128 3.69 0.08 -6.50
C ASP A 128 2.46 -0.70 -6.02
N PHE A 129 2.27 -0.76 -4.70
CA PHE A 129 1.24 -1.62 -4.14
C PHE A 129 -0.18 -1.08 -4.33
N SER A 130 -0.36 0.24 -4.24
CA SER A 130 -1.65 0.85 -4.56
C SER A 130 -1.96 0.78 -6.05
N GLY A 131 -0.95 0.80 -6.93
CA GLY A 131 -1.11 0.57 -8.36
C GLY A 131 -1.63 -0.83 -8.68
N TYR A 132 -1.02 -1.87 -8.10
CA TYR A 132 -1.52 -3.24 -8.21
C TYR A 132 -2.92 -3.41 -7.62
N SER A 133 -3.18 -2.81 -6.46
CA SER A 133 -4.53 -2.85 -5.86
C SER A 133 -5.58 -2.20 -6.76
N ASP A 134 -5.26 -1.08 -7.41
CA ASP A 134 -6.17 -0.41 -8.36
C ASP A 134 -6.41 -1.25 -9.63
N MET A 135 -5.37 -1.89 -10.16
CA MET A 135 -5.51 -2.82 -11.29
C MET A 135 -6.38 -4.02 -10.92
N ALA A 136 -6.18 -4.62 -9.74
CA ALA A 136 -7.00 -5.72 -9.23
C ALA A 136 -8.47 -5.32 -9.07
N ILE A 137 -8.74 -4.16 -8.46
CA ILE A 137 -10.10 -3.61 -8.31
C ILE A 137 -10.73 -3.34 -9.67
N GLY A 138 -9.98 -2.74 -10.61
CA GLY A 138 -10.42 -2.45 -11.97
C GLY A 138 -10.83 -3.72 -12.74
N LEU A 139 -10.00 -4.76 -12.70
CA LEU A 139 -10.32 -6.07 -13.26
C LEU A 139 -11.54 -6.70 -12.58
N GLY A 140 -11.65 -6.58 -11.25
CA GLY A 140 -12.84 -6.99 -10.50
C GLY A 140 -14.10 -6.38 -11.11
N HIS A 141 -14.13 -5.07 -11.29
CA HIS A 141 -15.26 -4.36 -11.92
C HIS A 141 -15.57 -4.88 -13.34
N MET A 142 -14.55 -5.13 -14.17
CA MET A 142 -14.75 -5.67 -15.53
C MET A 142 -15.42 -7.04 -15.54
N PHE A 143 -15.14 -7.88 -14.54
CA PHE A 143 -15.71 -9.22 -14.40
C PHE A 143 -16.99 -9.27 -13.55
N GLY A 144 -17.51 -8.12 -13.11
CA GLY A 144 -18.72 -8.01 -12.28
C GLY A 144 -18.49 -8.22 -10.79
N PHE A 145 -17.24 -8.23 -10.33
CA PHE A 145 -16.89 -8.28 -8.91
C PHE A 145 -16.65 -6.88 -8.32
N ARG A 146 -16.91 -6.74 -7.02
CA ARG A 146 -16.71 -5.53 -6.23
C ARG A 146 -15.76 -5.83 -5.09
N PHE A 147 -14.48 -5.53 -5.31
CA PHE A 147 -13.45 -5.66 -4.28
C PHE A 147 -13.39 -4.40 -3.40
N LYS A 148 -12.99 -4.58 -2.14
CA LYS A 148 -12.81 -3.47 -1.19
C LYS A 148 -11.52 -2.70 -1.49
N GLU A 149 -11.52 -1.43 -1.12
CA GLU A 149 -10.34 -0.56 -1.21
C GLU A 149 -9.23 -1.03 -0.28
N ASN A 150 -7.99 -1.02 -0.78
CA ASN A 150 -6.82 -1.41 0.01
C ASN A 150 -6.02 -0.21 0.55
N PHE A 151 -6.15 0.95 -0.09
CA PHE A 151 -5.42 2.16 0.26
C PHE A 151 -6.33 3.39 0.28
N LYS A 152 -6.15 4.26 1.29
CA LYS A 152 -6.91 5.50 1.43
C LYS A 152 -6.06 6.69 1.87
N TYR A 153 -5.19 7.15 0.98
CA TYR A 153 -4.26 8.27 1.21
C TYR A 153 -3.50 8.14 2.54
N PRO A 154 -2.72 7.06 2.73
CA PRO A 154 -2.07 6.76 4.01
C PRO A 154 -1.10 7.86 4.44
N TYR A 155 -0.46 8.57 3.51
CA TYR A 155 0.50 9.64 3.84
C TYR A 155 -0.16 10.92 4.33
N ALA A 156 -1.49 11.03 4.23
CA ALA A 156 -2.27 12.07 4.88
C ALA A 156 -2.66 11.73 6.33
N ALA A 157 -2.14 10.64 6.90
CA ALA A 157 -2.43 10.27 8.27
C ALA A 157 -1.86 11.26 9.29
N LYS A 158 -2.58 11.41 10.42
CA LYS A 158 -2.20 12.29 11.54
C LYS A 158 -1.66 11.53 12.75
N SER A 159 -1.69 10.21 12.70
CA SER A 159 -1.12 9.31 13.70
C SER A 159 -0.78 7.97 13.02
N VAL A 160 0.07 7.15 13.64
CA VAL A 160 0.41 5.79 13.20
C VAL A 160 -0.83 4.90 13.16
N THR A 161 -1.73 5.05 14.14
CA THR A 161 -3.05 4.39 14.13
C THR A 161 -3.89 4.76 12.91
N ASP A 162 -3.91 6.04 12.51
CA ASP A 162 -4.65 6.49 11.31
C ASP A 162 -3.96 5.98 10.02
N PHE A 163 -2.63 5.94 10.01
CA PHE A 163 -1.84 5.39 8.90
C PHE A 163 -2.23 3.94 8.60
N TRP A 164 -2.24 3.06 9.60
CA TRP A 164 -2.58 1.64 9.42
C TRP A 164 -4.07 1.36 9.16
N ARG A 165 -4.94 2.35 9.38
CA ARG A 165 -6.35 2.31 8.92
C ARG A 165 -6.51 2.66 7.44
N ARG A 166 -5.46 3.20 6.82
CA ARG A 166 -5.44 3.67 5.42
C ARG A 166 -4.48 2.89 4.54
N TRP A 167 -3.55 2.17 5.17
CA TRP A 167 -2.54 1.34 4.51
C TRP A 167 -2.94 -0.13 4.59
N HIS A 168 -2.88 -0.83 3.46
CA HIS A 168 -3.13 -2.27 3.35
C HIS A 168 -4.38 -2.73 4.13
N ILE A 169 -5.49 -2.02 3.89
CA ILE A 169 -6.74 -2.12 4.67
C ILE A 169 -7.24 -3.56 4.74
N SER A 170 -7.13 -4.34 3.65
CA SER A 170 -7.59 -5.72 3.64
C SER A 170 -6.83 -6.60 4.63
N LEU A 171 -5.51 -6.43 4.73
CA LEU A 171 -4.66 -7.17 5.67
C LEU A 171 -4.93 -6.75 7.11
N SER A 172 -4.97 -5.44 7.38
CA SER A 172 -5.31 -4.91 8.70
C SER A 172 -6.70 -5.41 9.16
N THR A 173 -7.65 -5.49 8.23
CA THR A 173 -9.00 -5.99 8.49
C THR A 173 -8.95 -7.50 8.74
N PHE A 174 -8.19 -8.28 7.95
CA PHE A 174 -7.99 -9.72 8.19
C PHE A 174 -7.46 -9.98 9.60
N PHE A 175 -6.32 -9.42 9.98
CA PHE A 175 -5.74 -9.66 11.31
C PHE A 175 -6.68 -9.21 12.42
N ARG A 176 -7.45 -8.14 12.22
CA ARG A 176 -8.46 -7.71 13.18
C ARG A 176 -9.54 -8.78 13.40
N ASP A 177 -10.14 -9.30 12.33
CA ASP A 177 -11.35 -10.12 12.42
C ASP A 177 -11.07 -11.61 12.63
N TYR A 178 -9.91 -12.09 12.15
CA TYR A 178 -9.51 -13.50 12.26
C TYR A 178 -8.51 -13.79 13.38
N VAL A 179 -7.83 -12.79 13.94
CA VAL A 179 -6.86 -12.96 15.03
C VAL A 179 -7.21 -12.12 16.25
N TYR A 180 -7.29 -10.80 16.10
CA TYR A 180 -7.44 -9.88 17.24
C TYR A 180 -8.78 -10.04 18.00
N ILE A 181 -9.91 -10.04 17.28
CA ILE A 181 -11.25 -10.17 17.88
C ILE A 181 -11.42 -11.55 18.56
N PRO A 182 -11.05 -12.68 17.92
CA PRO A 182 -11.11 -14.00 18.55
C PRO A 182 -10.29 -14.14 19.83
N LEU A 183 -9.16 -13.44 19.96
CA LEU A 183 -8.36 -13.37 21.19
C LEU A 183 -8.98 -12.50 22.31
N GLY A 184 -10.26 -12.13 22.17
CA GLY A 184 -11.00 -11.30 23.13
C GLY A 184 -11.01 -9.81 22.79
N GLY A 185 -10.31 -9.37 21.74
CA GLY A 185 -10.30 -7.99 21.27
C GLY A 185 -10.02 -6.98 22.38
N ASN A 186 -10.99 -6.11 22.67
CA ASN A 186 -10.91 -5.09 23.73
C ASN A 186 -11.66 -5.49 25.02
N ARG A 187 -12.25 -6.69 25.09
CA ARG A 187 -13.21 -7.08 26.13
C ARG A 187 -12.56 -7.53 27.44
N LEU A 188 -11.28 -7.92 27.40
CA LEU A 188 -10.56 -8.52 28.53
C LEU A 188 -9.53 -7.57 29.16
N GLY A 189 -9.77 -6.26 29.07
CA GLY A 189 -8.92 -5.23 29.67
C GLY A 189 -7.61 -4.94 28.91
N LEU A 190 -6.84 -4.00 29.46
CA LEU A 190 -5.64 -3.45 28.82
C LEU A 190 -4.49 -4.46 28.65
N PRO A 191 -4.14 -5.33 29.63
CA PRO A 191 -3.05 -6.29 29.45
C PRO A 191 -3.31 -7.28 28.32
N ARG A 192 -4.53 -7.83 28.23
CA ARG A 192 -4.92 -8.72 27.12
C ARG A 192 -4.87 -7.98 25.80
N GLN A 193 -5.32 -6.74 25.77
CA GLN A 193 -5.31 -5.92 24.58
C GLN A 193 -3.89 -5.65 24.06
N ILE A 194 -2.91 -5.38 24.94
CA ILE A 194 -1.49 -5.21 24.57
C ILE A 194 -0.94 -6.53 24.04
N LEU A 195 -1.21 -7.67 24.71
CA LEU A 195 -0.80 -8.99 24.23
C LEU A 195 -1.40 -9.31 22.84
N ASN A 196 -2.68 -9.02 22.62
CA ASN A 196 -3.33 -9.23 21.33
C ASN A 196 -2.71 -8.36 20.23
N MET A 197 -2.34 -7.11 20.55
CA MET A 197 -1.60 -6.25 19.63
C MET A 197 -0.21 -6.82 19.32
N PHE A 198 0.52 -7.30 20.33
CA PHE A 198 1.83 -7.93 20.15
C PHE A 198 1.74 -9.14 19.21
N ILE A 199 0.77 -10.03 19.44
CA ILE A 199 0.53 -11.21 18.60
C ILE A 199 0.23 -10.78 17.16
N VAL A 200 -0.70 -9.84 16.95
CA VAL A 200 -1.07 -9.36 15.60
C VAL A 200 0.13 -8.79 14.87
N TRP A 201 0.91 -7.92 15.51
CA TRP A 201 2.06 -7.28 14.87
C TRP A 201 3.22 -8.24 14.63
N SER A 202 3.42 -9.21 15.51
CA SER A 202 4.41 -10.28 15.31
C SER A 202 4.03 -11.14 14.11
N LEU A 203 2.76 -11.57 14.01
CA LEU A 203 2.26 -12.33 12.88
C LEU A 203 2.28 -11.51 11.57
N THR A 204 2.01 -10.21 11.65
CA THR A 204 2.10 -9.30 10.49
C THR A 204 3.54 -9.19 10.00
N GLY A 205 4.52 -9.06 10.90
CA GLY A 205 5.94 -9.08 10.56
C GLY A 205 6.37 -10.42 9.94
N LEU A 206 6.07 -11.53 10.62
CA LEU A 206 6.40 -12.88 10.11
C LEU A 206 5.75 -13.21 8.78
N TRP A 207 4.56 -12.67 8.52
CA TRP A 207 3.87 -12.81 7.24
C TRP A 207 4.66 -12.20 6.07
N HIS A 208 5.36 -11.09 6.31
CA HIS A 208 6.15 -10.43 5.28
C HIS A 208 7.44 -11.19 4.92
N GLY A 209 7.95 -12.04 5.81
CA GLY A 209 9.09 -12.90 5.50
C GLY A 209 9.76 -13.46 6.75
N ALA A 210 10.62 -14.47 6.53
CA ALA A 210 11.32 -15.17 7.61
C ALA A 210 12.58 -14.44 8.13
N SER A 211 12.97 -13.32 7.52
CA SER A 211 14.15 -12.55 7.93
C SER A 211 13.87 -11.64 9.13
N TRP A 212 14.90 -11.45 9.96
CA TRP A 212 14.80 -10.70 11.22
C TRP A 212 14.35 -9.25 11.06
N ASN A 213 14.58 -8.63 9.91
CA ASN A 213 14.16 -7.26 9.64
C ASN A 213 12.62 -7.10 9.70
N TYR A 214 11.84 -8.10 9.27
CA TYR A 214 10.38 -8.03 9.38
C TYR A 214 9.87 -8.27 10.80
N VAL A 215 10.58 -9.07 11.59
CA VAL A 215 10.29 -9.24 13.03
C VAL A 215 10.51 -7.90 13.75
N LEU A 216 11.66 -7.25 13.51
CA LEU A 216 11.94 -5.93 14.07
C LEU A 216 10.93 -4.88 13.62
N TRP A 217 10.53 -4.92 12.35
CA TRP A 217 9.50 -4.06 11.80
C TRP A 217 8.14 -4.25 12.50
N GLY A 218 7.75 -5.51 12.78
CA GLY A 218 6.54 -5.83 13.55
C GLY A 218 6.62 -5.31 14.98
N VAL A 219 7.73 -5.55 15.68
CA VAL A 219 7.97 -5.04 17.05
C VAL A 219 7.96 -3.51 17.08
N TYR A 220 8.58 -2.86 16.09
CA TYR A 220 8.61 -1.40 15.96
C TYR A 220 7.19 -0.81 15.94
N TYR A 221 6.30 -1.33 15.09
CA TYR A 221 4.92 -0.84 15.03
C TYR A 221 4.07 -1.26 16.23
N PHE A 222 4.31 -2.44 16.80
CA PHE A 222 3.68 -2.82 18.07
C PHE A 222 3.97 -1.79 19.17
N LEU A 223 5.24 -1.43 19.36
CA LEU A 223 5.65 -0.47 20.38
C LEU A 223 5.04 0.90 20.12
N LEU A 224 5.13 1.41 18.88
CA LEU A 224 4.55 2.70 18.50
C LEU A 224 3.03 2.76 18.75
N LEU A 225 2.29 1.72 18.34
CA LEU A 225 0.84 1.71 18.50
C LEU A 225 0.42 1.52 19.95
N THR A 226 1.20 0.80 20.75
CA THR A 226 0.97 0.67 22.20
C THR A 226 1.16 2.02 22.88
N VAL A 227 2.29 2.68 22.60
CA VAL A 227 2.59 4.06 23.04
C VAL A 227 1.48 5.03 22.63
N GLU A 228 1.09 5.00 21.36
CA GLU A 228 0.02 5.85 20.86
C GLU A 228 -1.28 5.67 21.62
N LYS A 229 -1.67 4.42 21.81
CA LYS A 229 -2.92 4.06 22.47
C LYS A 229 -2.95 4.49 23.93
N LEU A 230 -1.85 4.30 24.65
CA LEU A 230 -1.77 4.58 26.08
C LEU A 230 -1.75 6.08 26.37
N PHE A 231 -0.99 6.87 25.59
CA PHE A 231 -0.80 8.29 25.88
C PHE A 231 -0.87 9.19 24.65
N LEU A 232 -0.16 8.86 23.57
CA LEU A 232 0.14 9.86 22.53
C LEU A 232 -1.09 10.28 21.73
N LEU A 233 -2.06 9.40 21.51
CA LEU A 233 -3.30 9.75 20.77
C LEU A 233 -4.11 10.83 21.48
N ARG A 234 -4.10 10.87 22.83
CA ARG A 234 -4.80 11.93 23.58
C ARG A 234 -4.10 13.28 23.41
N PHE A 235 -2.77 13.26 23.31
CA PHE A 235 -1.96 14.45 23.08
C PHE A 235 -2.05 14.95 21.63
N LEU A 236 -1.90 14.05 20.65
CA LEU A 236 -1.99 14.37 19.22
C LEU A 236 -3.34 14.98 18.82
N LYS A 237 -4.43 14.65 19.53
CA LYS A 237 -5.75 15.26 19.33
C LYS A 237 -5.84 16.71 19.81
N LYS A 238 -4.96 17.15 20.72
CA LYS A 238 -4.98 18.49 21.31
C LYS A 238 -4.05 19.48 20.60
N ILE A 239 -3.04 18.98 19.89
CA ILE A 239 -2.07 19.82 19.17
C ILE A 239 -2.51 20.06 17.71
N PRO A 240 -1.96 21.08 17.03
CA PRO A 240 -2.22 21.31 15.61
C PRO A 240 -1.88 20.07 14.75
N ALA A 241 -2.73 19.78 13.77
CA ALA A 241 -2.64 18.57 12.94
C ALA A 241 -1.29 18.41 12.21
N ILE A 242 -0.60 19.52 11.92
CA ILE A 242 0.72 19.51 11.28
C ILE A 242 1.74 18.69 12.08
N PHE A 243 1.74 18.78 13.40
CA PHE A 243 2.64 18.00 14.25
C PHE A 243 2.33 16.51 14.22
N GLY A 244 1.04 16.15 14.17
CA GLY A 244 0.61 14.77 13.97
C GLY A 244 1.05 14.21 12.61
N HIS A 245 0.95 15.00 11.55
CA HIS A 245 1.47 14.64 10.24
C HIS A 245 2.99 14.41 10.27
N ILE A 246 3.77 15.38 10.80
CA ILE A 246 5.24 15.27 10.87
C ILE A 246 5.66 14.02 11.67
N TYR A 247 5.07 13.82 12.86
CA TYR A 247 5.32 12.64 13.68
C TYR A 247 5.04 11.34 12.90
N THR A 248 3.87 11.24 12.28
CA THR A 248 3.48 10.05 11.52
C THR A 248 4.43 9.80 10.36
N TRP A 249 4.83 10.85 9.65
CA TRP A 249 5.78 10.80 8.55
C TRP A 249 7.14 10.26 8.96
N VAL A 250 7.73 10.84 10.01
CA VAL A 250 9.02 10.37 10.52
C VAL A 250 8.93 8.90 10.93
N THR A 251 7.85 8.50 11.61
CA THR A 251 7.69 7.10 12.05
C THR A 251 7.57 6.11 10.89
N PHE A 252 6.74 6.37 9.88
CA PHE A 252 6.63 5.38 8.80
C PHE A 252 7.87 5.37 7.90
N VAL A 253 8.56 6.51 7.68
CA VAL A 253 9.80 6.55 6.89
C VAL A 253 10.90 5.74 7.58
N ILE A 254 11.04 5.87 8.90
CA ILE A 254 11.95 5.02 9.69
C ILE A 254 11.47 3.56 9.65
N GLY A 255 10.18 3.31 9.78
CA GLY A 255 9.59 1.97 9.61
C GLY A 255 9.99 1.34 8.27
N TRP A 256 10.04 2.12 7.20
CA TRP A 256 10.46 1.63 5.90
C TRP A 256 11.95 1.29 5.79
N VAL A 257 12.81 1.83 6.66
CA VAL A 257 14.22 1.40 6.75
C VAL A 257 14.30 -0.06 7.19
N PHE A 258 13.58 -0.43 8.25
CA PHE A 258 13.49 -1.82 8.72
C PHE A 258 12.87 -2.74 7.66
N PHE A 259 11.91 -2.23 6.90
CA PHE A 259 11.27 -3.02 5.86
C PHE A 259 12.17 -3.26 4.64
N LYS A 260 12.95 -2.25 4.23
CA LYS A 260 13.77 -2.27 3.01
C LYS A 260 15.12 -2.96 3.18
N MET A 261 15.73 -2.84 4.35
CA MET A 261 17.06 -3.39 4.62
C MET A 261 16.95 -4.82 5.15
N GLU A 262 17.44 -5.78 4.38
CA GLU A 262 17.38 -7.21 4.72
C GLU A 262 18.41 -7.59 5.82
N SER A 263 19.49 -6.83 5.98
CA SER A 263 20.53 -7.08 6.97
C SER A 263 20.49 -6.09 8.14
N MET A 264 20.81 -6.60 9.34
CA MET A 264 20.93 -5.77 10.55
C MET A 264 22.00 -4.68 10.41
N SER A 265 23.11 -5.02 9.75
CA SER A 265 24.19 -4.05 9.44
C SER A 265 23.72 -2.98 8.46
N GLY A 266 22.90 -3.33 7.47
CA GLY A 266 22.31 -2.39 6.52
C GLY A 266 21.35 -1.41 7.20
N ILE A 267 20.49 -1.90 8.10
CA ILE A 267 19.60 -1.06 8.93
C ILE A 267 20.43 -0.04 9.72
N GLY A 268 21.44 -0.52 10.46
CA GLY A 268 22.31 0.34 11.28
C GLY A 268 23.07 1.38 10.45
N THR A 269 23.65 0.95 9.33
CA THR A 269 24.41 1.83 8.42
C THR A 269 23.50 2.91 7.83
N LEU A 270 22.31 2.56 7.34
CA LEU A 270 21.40 3.52 6.74
C LEU A 270 20.90 4.54 7.79
N LEU A 271 20.51 4.09 8.98
CA LEU A 271 20.12 4.99 10.07
C LEU A 271 21.26 5.93 10.49
N GLN A 272 22.50 5.42 10.56
CA GLN A 272 23.66 6.27 10.82
C GLN A 272 23.84 7.32 9.73
N ARG A 273 23.76 6.95 8.44
CA ARG A 273 23.87 7.90 7.33
C ARG A 273 22.76 8.96 7.36
N MET A 274 21.53 8.58 7.72
CA MET A 274 20.40 9.51 7.79
C MET A 274 20.52 10.55 8.91
N PHE A 275 21.09 10.21 10.06
CA PHE A 275 21.00 11.05 11.26
C PHE A 275 22.33 11.50 11.85
N GLN A 276 23.45 10.84 11.54
CA GLN A 276 24.73 11.21 12.13
C GLN A 276 25.24 12.51 11.49
N PRO A 277 25.43 13.59 12.27
CA PRO A 277 26.05 14.80 11.75
C PRO A 277 27.50 14.49 11.37
N ARG A 278 27.83 14.69 10.10
CA ARG A 278 29.18 14.52 9.55
C ARG A 278 29.50 15.68 8.63
N SER A 279 30.78 15.96 8.42
CA SER A 279 31.22 16.97 7.45
C SER A 279 30.79 16.62 6.02
N ASP A 280 30.60 15.34 5.72
CA ASP A 280 30.11 14.80 4.45
C ASP A 280 28.58 14.59 4.44
N PHE A 281 27.79 15.22 5.33
CA PHE A 281 26.34 15.00 5.38
C PHE A 281 25.63 15.46 4.09
N VAL A 282 26.09 16.57 3.50
CA VAL A 282 25.63 17.06 2.19
C VAL A 282 26.84 17.18 1.27
N THR A 283 26.90 16.36 0.23
CA THR A 283 27.95 16.47 -0.80
C THR A 283 27.35 16.86 -2.15
N SER A 284 28.21 17.13 -3.14
CA SER A 284 27.78 17.41 -4.51
C SER A 284 26.96 16.26 -5.11
N ARG A 285 27.22 15.00 -4.71
CA ARG A 285 26.45 13.83 -5.17
C ARG A 285 24.99 13.91 -4.72
N GLY A 286 24.75 14.09 -3.42
CA GLY A 286 23.40 14.26 -2.89
C GLY A 286 22.66 15.46 -3.47
N VAL A 287 23.37 16.59 -3.69
CA VAL A 287 22.77 17.79 -4.30
C VAL A 287 22.35 17.55 -5.75
N VAL A 288 23.21 16.92 -6.56
CA VAL A 288 22.89 16.57 -7.96
C VAL A 288 21.72 15.58 -8.01
N LEU A 289 21.73 14.57 -7.13
CA LEU A 289 20.63 13.60 -7.04
C LEU A 289 19.31 14.30 -6.68
N LEU A 290 19.34 15.24 -5.73
CA LEU A 290 18.16 16.03 -5.37
C LEU A 290 17.68 16.86 -6.55
N GLN A 291 18.56 17.61 -7.21
CA GLN A 291 18.21 18.48 -8.35
C GLN A 291 17.57 17.68 -9.49
N ASN A 292 18.09 16.51 -9.80
CA ASN A 292 17.58 15.64 -10.86
C ASN A 292 16.20 15.05 -10.55
N HIS A 293 15.82 14.91 -9.27
CA HIS A 293 14.61 14.19 -8.87
C HIS A 293 13.64 14.98 -7.99
N LEU A 294 13.94 16.23 -7.64
CA LEU A 294 13.12 17.05 -6.73
C LEU A 294 11.69 17.23 -7.27
N ILE A 295 11.56 17.57 -8.55
CA ILE A 295 10.25 17.77 -9.19
C ILE A 295 9.43 16.49 -9.12
N PHE A 296 10.05 15.34 -9.43
CA PHE A 296 9.41 14.03 -9.34
C PHE A 296 8.95 13.73 -7.90
N ILE A 297 9.84 13.89 -6.91
CA ILE A 297 9.54 13.60 -5.49
C ILE A 297 8.36 14.46 -5.00
N VAL A 298 8.37 15.76 -5.33
CA VAL A 298 7.29 16.69 -4.96
C VAL A 298 5.97 16.29 -5.61
N ILE A 299 5.96 15.99 -6.91
CA ILE A 299 4.74 15.56 -7.62
C ILE A 299 4.23 14.23 -7.06
N ALA A 300 5.10 13.26 -6.82
CA ALA A 300 4.71 11.96 -6.29
C ALA A 300 4.06 12.07 -4.91
N PHE A 301 4.66 12.85 -3.99
CA PHE A 301 4.04 13.06 -2.68
C PHE A 301 2.77 13.89 -2.73
N ALA A 302 2.69 14.86 -3.65
CA ALA A 302 1.45 15.57 -3.92
C ALA A 302 0.34 14.60 -4.35
N LEU A 303 0.61 13.69 -5.30
CA LEU A 303 -0.35 12.66 -5.74
C LEU A 303 -0.70 11.63 -4.66
N ALA A 304 0.17 11.42 -3.67
CA ALA A 304 -0.09 10.55 -2.52
C ALA A 304 -1.04 11.18 -1.48
N MET A 305 -1.30 12.49 -1.58
CA MET A 305 -2.24 13.23 -0.74
C MET A 305 -3.65 13.25 -1.35
N PRO A 306 -4.70 13.51 -0.56
CA PRO A 306 -6.09 13.60 -1.04
C PRO A 306 -6.36 14.88 -1.85
N LEU A 307 -5.51 15.22 -2.83
CA LEU A 307 -5.64 16.42 -3.66
C LEU A 307 -6.93 16.43 -4.46
N LEU A 308 -7.27 15.33 -5.12
CA LEU A 308 -8.52 15.20 -5.89
C LEU A 308 -9.77 15.39 -5.01
N PRO A 309 -9.93 14.67 -3.88
CA PRO A 309 -11.00 14.92 -2.93
C PRO A 309 -11.01 16.37 -2.41
N TRP A 310 -9.85 16.92 -2.08
CA TRP A 310 -9.72 18.29 -1.58
C TRP A 310 -10.14 19.33 -2.63
N LEU A 311 -9.68 19.21 -3.88
CA LEU A 311 -10.09 20.07 -5.00
C LEU A 311 -11.59 19.96 -5.24
N ARG A 312 -12.16 18.75 -5.23
CA ARG A 312 -13.62 18.53 -5.36
C ARG A 312 -14.43 19.19 -4.25
N SER A 313 -13.88 19.27 -3.03
CA SER A 313 -14.54 19.97 -1.91
C SER A 313 -14.61 21.50 -2.10
N LYS A 314 -13.77 22.08 -2.97
CA LYS A 314 -13.79 23.52 -3.25
C LYS A 314 -14.96 23.84 -4.18
N ARG A 315 -15.78 24.82 -3.77
CA ARG A 315 -17.01 25.23 -4.48
C ARG A 315 -16.88 25.43 -6.00
N PRO A 316 -15.87 26.14 -6.54
CA PRO A 316 -15.79 26.37 -7.99
C PRO A 316 -15.53 25.07 -8.78
N VAL A 317 -14.60 24.24 -8.30
CA VAL A 317 -14.24 22.97 -8.94
C VAL A 317 -15.36 21.94 -8.80
N GLY A 318 -15.98 21.85 -7.62
CA GLY A 318 -17.12 20.97 -7.38
C GLY A 318 -18.29 21.28 -8.33
N ARG A 319 -18.65 22.56 -8.49
CA ARG A 319 -19.70 22.98 -9.44
C ARG A 319 -19.35 22.65 -10.89
N LEU A 320 -18.10 22.87 -11.31
CA LEU A 320 -17.65 22.53 -12.66
C LEU A 320 -17.78 21.02 -12.94
N ILE A 321 -17.30 20.17 -12.03
CA ILE A 321 -17.39 18.71 -12.19
C ILE A 321 -18.86 18.26 -12.23
N THR A 322 -19.72 18.81 -11.37
CA THR A 322 -21.16 18.49 -11.40
C THR A 322 -21.81 18.95 -12.71
N ALA A 323 -21.46 20.14 -13.22
CA ALA A 323 -21.97 20.66 -14.48
C ALA A 323 -21.50 19.82 -15.68
N MET A 324 -20.25 19.35 -15.67
CA MET A 324 -19.71 18.46 -16.70
C MET A 324 -20.37 17.08 -16.64
N LYS A 325 -20.58 16.50 -15.46
CA LYS A 325 -21.31 15.22 -15.30
C LYS A 325 -22.73 15.26 -15.83
N LYS A 326 -23.44 16.40 -15.70
CA LYS A 326 -24.76 16.59 -16.31
C LYS A 326 -24.72 16.54 -17.85
N ARG A 327 -23.56 16.76 -18.47
CA ARG A 327 -23.30 16.56 -19.90
C ARG A 327 -22.55 15.24 -20.11
N GLU A 328 -23.21 14.15 -19.73
CA GLU A 328 -22.75 12.75 -19.81
C GLU A 328 -21.79 12.45 -20.99
N PRO A 329 -22.13 12.75 -22.27
CA PRO A 329 -21.26 12.39 -23.39
C PRO A 329 -19.94 13.18 -23.43
N ILE A 330 -19.95 14.47 -23.09
CA ILE A 330 -18.73 15.31 -23.12
C ILE A 330 -17.78 14.90 -21.99
N PHE A 331 -18.33 14.62 -20.81
CA PHE A 331 -17.54 14.13 -19.69
C PHE A 331 -16.89 12.78 -20.00
N GLY A 332 -17.66 11.86 -20.62
CA GLY A 332 -17.15 10.57 -21.09
C GLY A 332 -15.97 10.72 -22.05
N ILE A 333 -16.10 11.55 -23.09
CA ILE A 333 -15.02 11.80 -24.07
C ILE A 333 -13.76 12.34 -23.40
N TYR A 334 -13.91 13.32 -22.50
CA TYR A 334 -12.77 13.89 -21.77
C TYR A 334 -12.07 12.82 -20.90
N THR A 335 -12.83 12.02 -20.16
CA THR A 335 -12.25 10.95 -19.33
C THR A 335 -11.54 9.90 -20.17
N SER A 336 -12.12 9.49 -21.30
CA SER A 336 -11.49 8.55 -22.24
C SER A 336 -10.21 9.13 -22.83
N PHE A 337 -10.20 10.41 -23.20
CA PHE A 337 -8.99 11.07 -23.70
C PHE A 337 -7.87 11.08 -22.64
N VAL A 338 -8.17 11.43 -21.39
CA VAL A 338 -7.20 11.36 -20.29
C VAL A 338 -6.64 9.95 -20.12
N TYR A 339 -7.49 8.93 -20.18
CA TYR A 339 -7.07 7.53 -20.08
C TYR A 339 -6.20 7.08 -21.26
N LEU A 340 -6.50 7.54 -22.48
CA LEU A 340 -5.67 7.27 -23.66
C LEU A 340 -4.30 7.94 -23.56
N VAL A 341 -4.24 9.18 -23.07
CA VAL A 341 -2.97 9.88 -22.82
C VAL A 341 -2.15 9.15 -21.75
N LEU A 342 -2.79 8.73 -20.65
CA LEU A 342 -2.11 7.93 -19.63
C LEU A 342 -1.58 6.61 -20.19
N LEU A 343 -2.39 5.90 -20.97
CA LEU A 343 -1.99 4.65 -21.61
C LEU A 343 -0.80 4.87 -22.55
N PHE A 344 -0.84 5.93 -23.38
CA PHE A 344 0.26 6.28 -24.27
C PHE A 344 1.58 6.47 -23.51
N PHE A 345 1.58 7.26 -22.42
CA PHE A 345 2.78 7.44 -21.60
C PHE A 345 3.22 6.16 -20.90
N CYS A 346 2.29 5.33 -20.43
CA CYS A 346 2.64 4.03 -19.85
C CYS A 346 3.31 3.12 -20.88
N THR A 347 2.75 3.00 -22.08
CA THR A 347 3.33 2.21 -23.17
C THR A 347 4.69 2.75 -23.59
N MET A 348 4.83 4.08 -23.74
CA MET A 348 6.10 4.71 -24.06
C MET A 348 7.17 4.41 -22.99
N SER A 349 6.82 4.51 -21.71
CA SER A 349 7.71 4.19 -20.59
C SER A 349 8.09 2.70 -20.55
N LEU A 350 7.14 1.80 -20.81
CA LEU A 350 7.40 0.34 -20.83
C LEU A 350 8.26 -0.09 -22.02
N VAL A 351 8.12 0.58 -23.16
CA VAL A 351 8.96 0.33 -24.35
C VAL A 351 10.36 0.92 -24.16
N ALA A 352 10.46 2.10 -23.56
CA ALA A 352 11.73 2.77 -23.31
C ALA A 352 12.55 2.13 -22.17
N SER A 353 11.90 1.47 -21.20
CA SER A 353 12.55 0.88 -20.03
C SER A 353 12.52 -0.64 -20.04
N GLY A 354 13.69 -1.27 -20.01
CA GLY A 354 13.83 -2.70 -19.71
C GLY A 354 13.65 -3.05 -18.23
N PHE A 355 13.50 -2.06 -17.34
CA PHE A 355 13.45 -2.24 -15.89
C PHE A 355 12.02 -2.12 -15.34
N ASN A 356 11.43 -3.26 -14.97
CA ASN A 356 10.08 -3.35 -14.42
C ASN A 356 10.10 -4.13 -13.09
N PRO A 357 10.62 -3.55 -12.00
CA PRO A 357 10.75 -4.26 -10.73
C PRO A 357 9.36 -4.49 -10.11
N PHE A 358 9.04 -5.70 -9.69
CA PHE A 358 7.85 -5.96 -8.86
C PHE A 358 8.30 -6.22 -7.42
N LEU A 359 7.96 -5.30 -6.50
CA LEU A 359 8.45 -5.36 -5.12
C LEU A 359 8.08 -6.68 -4.43
N TYR A 360 6.91 -7.26 -4.77
CA TYR A 360 6.42 -8.48 -4.14
C TYR A 360 6.98 -9.79 -4.69
N PHE A 361 7.81 -9.79 -5.74
CA PHE A 361 8.55 -11.01 -6.12
C PHE A 361 9.53 -11.47 -5.03
N ARG A 362 9.92 -10.56 -4.13
CA ARG A 362 10.88 -10.85 -3.06
C ARG A 362 10.27 -11.56 -1.85
N PHE A 363 8.94 -11.60 -1.71
CA PHE A 363 8.27 -12.13 -0.53
C PHE A 363 7.54 -13.45 -0.81
#